data_AF-A0A2E6WRL8-F1
#
_entry.id   AF-A0A2E6WRL8-F1
#
_cell.length_a   1.000
_cell.length_b   1.000
_cell.length_c   1.000
_cell.angle_alpha   90.00
_cell.angle_beta   90.00
_cell.angle_gamma   90.00
#
_symmetry.space_group_name_H-M   'P 1'
#
loop_
_entity.id
_entity.type
_entity.pdbx_description
1 polymer ?
#
loop_
_entity_poly.entity_id
_entity_poly.type
_entity_poly.pdbx_seq_one_letter_code
_entity_poly.pdbx_strand_id
1 'polypeptide(L)'
;MKNLKYFDCNSIVGPRPHKHPKERWSTTHLLEDMKLAEISGALVTHSSAIHYESMYGNLRLLKEIEEYSDILFGSWCVDPIGDPGFFSKSEDMIKSMNENKIRAVRLVPGSYSLHKDLMGETLDSLENNKILTLMEVGSIRNMQAWGANDVFSFFHEFLNRYKSLPVLFTNHYWFQQQHIHKLMSLHENLHLEFSDYQINRGIEKYVEDFGDQRLLFGSGMTSRSPGAARAYIDYAQISDKSKEQIANKNLSRLLKGLEPIDINPNELRDDKIIELAREGIPISSHVIDAHSHILHEGGQSGSPLGPIMLDGDAKGVIELNRWCGIDQIAMMTWNGPVCTDAIDGNKIVSRAMLNFKEEVFGVAVIDPTHMSEEEISSEIELRYLKQGFIGMKPYVQMDLSYEDPAFDQWWEFGNNHNLYALMHTFESPHTGGLDAIKRLANKYPNVSWLIAHSAASYKYIDEVAECINSTKNVFAEITFTNVPSRSIKYLNDLIGDEKIIFGTDQPMRDPRQQLGWVIWEDLSIKSRENILGNNFQKIISRVKLPKNNYK
;
A
#
# COMPACT_ATOMS: atom_id res chain seq x y z
N MET A 1 23.40 -8.09 0.86
CA MET A 1 24.25 -6.96 0.43
C MET A 1 24.25 -5.85 1.48
N LYS A 2 25.39 -5.18 1.74
CA LYS A 2 25.40 -3.96 2.58
C LYS A 2 25.07 -2.75 1.70
N ASN A 3 23.88 -2.19 1.89
CA ASN A 3 23.38 -0.90 1.39
C ASN A 3 23.05 -0.84 -0.13
N LEU A 4 21.77 -0.99 -0.46
CA LEU A 4 21.23 -0.69 -1.78
C LEU A 4 21.19 0.83 -2.01
N LYS A 5 21.58 1.28 -3.21
CA LYS A 5 21.32 2.64 -3.69
C LYS A 5 19.90 2.69 -4.26
N TYR A 6 19.05 3.57 -3.73
CA TYR A 6 17.68 3.75 -4.20
C TYR A 6 17.52 5.00 -5.05
N PHE A 7 16.95 4.83 -6.24
CA PHE A 7 16.63 5.91 -7.17
C PHE A 7 15.14 5.81 -7.54
N ASP A 8 14.33 6.67 -6.92
CA ASP A 8 12.88 6.67 -7.07
C ASP A 8 12.44 7.14 -8.47
N CYS A 9 11.62 6.34 -9.15
CA CYS A 9 11.12 6.67 -10.48
C CYS A 9 9.80 7.47 -10.48
N ASN A 10 9.14 7.67 -9.33
CA ASN A 10 7.80 8.26 -9.29
C ASN A 10 7.63 9.22 -8.09
N SER A 11 7.99 10.50 -8.31
CA SER A 11 7.78 11.58 -7.35
C SER A 11 7.04 12.79 -7.94
N ILE A 12 6.18 13.43 -7.15
CA ILE A 12 5.46 14.68 -7.50
C ILE A 12 5.61 15.72 -6.38
N VAL A 13 5.98 16.94 -6.79
CA VAL A 13 6.12 18.13 -5.92
C VAL A 13 5.32 19.31 -6.49
N GLY A 14 5.01 20.30 -5.67
CA GLY A 14 4.23 21.47 -6.02
C GLY A 14 2.78 21.44 -5.50
N PRO A 15 2.07 22.57 -5.58
CA PRO A 15 0.71 22.71 -5.05
C PRO A 15 -0.31 21.87 -5.84
N ARG A 16 -1.31 21.31 -5.16
CA ARG A 16 -2.38 20.53 -5.78
C ARG A 16 -3.75 20.84 -5.13
N PRO A 17 -4.87 20.73 -5.87
CA PRO A 17 -6.20 20.97 -5.33
C PRO A 17 -6.60 19.91 -4.29
N HIS A 18 -7.56 20.24 -3.44
CA HIS A 18 -8.21 19.32 -2.48
C HIS A 18 -7.30 18.60 -1.47
N LYS A 19 -6.04 19.03 -1.32
CA LYS A 19 -5.10 18.51 -0.32
C LYS A 19 -5.54 18.92 1.10
N HIS A 20 -5.43 18.01 2.07
CA HIS A 20 -5.52 18.38 3.50
C HIS A 20 -4.33 19.26 3.93
N PRO A 21 -4.47 20.31 4.76
CA PRO A 21 -3.38 21.21 5.13
C PRO A 21 -2.08 20.54 5.60
N LYS A 22 -2.18 19.38 6.27
CA LYS A 22 -1.03 18.60 6.79
C LYS A 22 -0.35 17.68 5.77
N GLU A 23 -0.95 17.42 4.61
CA GLU A 23 -0.31 16.59 3.59
C GLU A 23 0.98 17.20 3.04
N ARG A 24 1.88 16.34 2.60
CA ARG A 24 3.15 16.73 1.98
C ARG A 24 2.98 17.00 0.49
N TRP A 25 3.75 17.96 -0.01
CA TRP A 25 3.63 18.43 -1.38
C TRP A 25 4.83 19.21 -1.91
N SER A 26 5.78 19.67 -1.09
CA SER A 26 6.87 20.55 -1.53
C SER A 26 8.17 19.78 -1.73
N THR A 27 9.13 20.40 -2.41
CA THR A 27 10.50 19.89 -2.59
C THR A 27 11.19 19.66 -1.25
N THR A 28 11.04 20.58 -0.29
CA THR A 28 11.56 20.40 1.08
C THR A 28 10.99 19.14 1.73
N HIS A 29 9.68 18.92 1.59
CA HIS A 29 9.06 17.71 2.11
C HIS A 29 9.60 16.44 1.43
N LEU A 30 9.80 16.47 0.11
CA LEU A 30 10.41 15.36 -0.62
C LEU A 30 11.81 15.04 -0.08
N LEU A 31 12.68 16.04 0.07
CA LEU A 31 14.05 15.86 0.55
C LEU A 31 14.13 15.32 1.98
N GLU A 32 13.24 15.78 2.87
CA GLU A 32 13.11 15.24 4.23
C GLU A 32 12.72 13.75 4.24
N ASP A 33 11.78 13.36 3.37
CA ASP A 33 11.31 11.97 3.27
C ASP A 33 12.35 11.06 2.61
N MET A 34 13.06 11.56 1.59
CA MET A 34 14.21 10.87 1.00
C MET A 34 15.32 10.65 2.03
N LYS A 35 15.64 11.65 2.85
CA LYS A 35 16.62 11.51 3.93
C LYS A 35 16.17 10.48 4.96
N LEU A 36 14.90 10.53 5.37
CA LEU A 36 14.32 9.59 6.34
C LEU A 36 14.41 8.14 5.85
N ALA A 37 14.03 7.90 4.60
CA ALA A 37 13.99 6.57 4.00
C ALA A 37 15.28 6.20 3.25
N GLU A 38 16.34 7.00 3.40
CA GLU A 38 17.65 6.83 2.75
C GLU A 38 17.54 6.54 1.24
N ILE A 39 16.81 7.40 0.53
CA ILE A 39 16.70 7.38 -0.93
C ILE A 39 17.70 8.38 -1.50
N SER A 40 18.53 7.92 -2.44
CA SER A 40 19.64 8.69 -3.00
C SER A 40 19.19 9.71 -4.04
N GLY A 41 18.16 9.40 -4.82
CA GLY A 41 17.63 10.31 -5.83
C GLY A 41 16.18 10.06 -6.17
N ALA A 42 15.54 11.04 -6.82
CA ALA A 42 14.16 10.94 -7.27
C ALA A 42 13.95 11.57 -8.66
N LEU A 43 13.17 10.89 -9.49
CA LEU A 43 12.58 11.43 -10.71
C LEU A 43 11.29 12.18 -10.35
N VAL A 44 11.27 13.49 -10.57
CA VAL A 44 10.25 14.40 -10.06
C VAL A 44 9.47 15.05 -11.21
N THR A 45 8.14 15.08 -11.07
CA THR A 45 7.24 15.92 -11.88
C THR A 45 6.70 17.06 -11.01
N HIS A 46 6.60 18.27 -11.56
CA HIS A 46 5.98 19.39 -10.84
C HIS A 46 4.47 19.42 -11.09
N SER A 47 3.67 19.48 -10.03
CA SER A 47 2.21 19.36 -10.04
C SER A 47 1.49 20.46 -10.83
N SER A 48 2.05 21.66 -10.93
CA SER A 48 1.49 22.69 -11.82
C SER A 48 1.53 22.28 -13.30
N ALA A 49 2.40 21.36 -13.69
CA ALA A 49 2.41 20.79 -15.04
C ALA A 49 1.24 19.80 -15.24
N ILE A 50 0.61 19.34 -14.16
CA ILE A 50 -0.53 18.42 -14.14
C ILE A 50 -1.85 19.21 -14.02
N HIS A 51 -1.90 20.19 -13.13
CA HIS A 51 -3.14 20.88 -12.74
C HIS A 51 -3.34 22.26 -13.39
N TYR A 52 -2.35 22.77 -14.12
CA TYR A 52 -2.43 24.08 -14.79
C TYR A 52 -1.97 23.97 -16.25
N GLU A 53 -0.73 24.37 -16.54
CA GLU A 53 -0.15 24.36 -17.89
C GLU A 53 1.18 23.61 -17.84
N SER A 54 1.34 22.61 -18.72
CA SER A 54 2.48 21.68 -18.71
C SER A 54 3.81 22.42 -18.77
N MET A 55 4.00 23.34 -19.74
CA MET A 55 5.26 24.08 -19.86
C MET A 55 5.53 25.02 -18.69
N TYR A 56 4.50 25.68 -18.15
CA TYR A 56 4.66 26.51 -16.97
C TYR A 56 5.19 25.69 -15.78
N GLY A 57 4.61 24.51 -15.53
CA GLY A 57 5.09 23.62 -14.48
C GLY A 57 6.47 23.03 -14.76
N ASN A 58 6.76 22.63 -16.00
CA ASN A 58 8.06 22.11 -16.43
C ASN A 58 9.19 23.12 -16.20
N LEU A 59 8.96 24.40 -16.54
CA LEU A 59 9.94 25.47 -16.34
C LEU A 59 10.16 25.79 -14.85
N ARG A 60 9.14 25.60 -14.01
CA ARG A 60 9.31 25.72 -12.55
C ARG A 60 10.17 24.59 -12.01
N LEU A 61 9.94 23.36 -12.46
CA LEU A 61 10.72 22.18 -12.07
C LEU A 61 12.22 22.38 -12.35
N LEU A 62 12.58 23.03 -13.46
CA LEU A 62 13.98 23.28 -13.82
C LEU A 62 14.76 23.99 -12.71
N LYS A 63 14.13 24.95 -12.02
CA LYS A 63 14.76 25.69 -10.92
C LYS A 63 15.03 24.78 -9.72
N GLU A 64 14.10 23.87 -9.42
CA GLU A 64 14.23 22.94 -8.29
C GLU A 64 15.32 21.89 -8.56
N ILE A 65 15.38 21.33 -9.77
CA ILE A 65 16.41 20.34 -10.10
C ILE A 65 17.80 20.98 -10.31
N GLU A 66 17.89 22.27 -10.63
CA GLU A 66 19.16 22.99 -10.67
C GLU A 66 19.76 23.15 -9.26
N GLU A 67 18.93 23.46 -8.26
CA GLU A 67 19.36 23.57 -6.86
C GLU A 67 19.82 22.24 -6.27
N TYR A 68 19.23 21.12 -6.70
CA TYR A 68 19.49 19.78 -6.18
C TYR A 68 19.93 18.79 -7.28
N SER A 69 20.83 19.21 -8.18
CA SER A 69 21.16 18.49 -9.43
C SER A 69 21.72 17.09 -9.28
N ASP A 70 22.23 16.75 -8.09
CA ASP A 70 22.81 15.45 -7.76
C ASP A 70 21.79 14.47 -7.13
N ILE A 71 20.58 14.98 -6.84
CA ILE A 71 19.54 14.29 -6.06
C ILE A 71 18.21 14.26 -6.82
N LEU A 72 17.82 15.34 -7.48
CA LEU A 72 16.54 15.48 -8.18
C LEU A 72 16.73 15.50 -9.70
N PHE A 73 15.94 14.68 -10.38
CA PHE A 73 15.95 14.52 -11.82
C PHE A 73 14.57 14.84 -12.39
N GLY A 74 14.50 15.56 -13.51
CA GLY A 74 13.22 16.05 -14.03
C GLY A 74 12.47 15.07 -14.94
N SER A 75 11.15 14.95 -14.73
CA SER A 75 10.18 14.37 -15.66
C SER A 75 9.16 15.43 -16.08
N TRP A 76 9.11 15.76 -17.37
CA TRP A 76 8.22 16.79 -17.91
C TRP A 76 6.83 16.25 -18.25
N CYS A 77 5.77 17.00 -17.96
CA CYS A 77 4.48 16.76 -18.60
C CYS A 77 4.54 17.23 -20.06
N VAL A 78 3.99 16.46 -20.98
CA VAL A 78 3.98 16.78 -22.41
C VAL A 78 2.56 16.88 -22.93
N ASP A 79 2.37 17.74 -23.94
CA ASP A 79 1.10 17.99 -24.62
C ASP A 79 1.27 17.72 -26.13
N PRO A 80 0.19 17.81 -26.95
CA PRO A 80 0.30 17.77 -28.40
C PRO A 80 1.27 18.82 -28.95
N ILE A 81 2.13 18.43 -29.89
CA ILE A 81 2.94 19.39 -30.64
C ILE A 81 2.00 20.33 -31.43
N GLY A 82 2.25 21.63 -31.32
CA GLY A 82 1.43 22.67 -31.94
C GLY A 82 0.32 23.22 -31.05
N ASP A 83 0.06 22.62 -29.88
CA ASP A 83 -0.93 23.16 -28.94
C ASP A 83 -0.48 24.50 -28.33
N PRO A 84 -1.42 25.41 -28.02
CA PRO A 84 -1.10 26.68 -27.36
C PRO A 84 -0.38 26.46 -26.03
N GLY A 85 0.73 27.18 -25.82
CA GLY A 85 1.53 27.06 -24.59
C GLY A 85 2.55 25.92 -24.59
N PHE A 86 2.56 25.08 -25.64
CA PHE A 86 3.53 24.00 -25.82
C PHE A 86 4.47 24.25 -27.01
N PHE A 87 5.36 23.30 -27.30
CA PHE A 87 6.27 23.37 -28.44
C PHE A 87 5.51 23.27 -29.77
N SER A 88 5.86 24.13 -30.73
CA SER A 88 5.28 24.11 -32.08
C SER A 88 5.88 23.04 -32.99
N LYS A 89 7.05 22.51 -32.64
CA LYS A 89 7.78 21.47 -33.38
C LYS A 89 8.41 20.48 -32.43
N SER A 90 8.38 19.20 -32.81
CA SER A 90 8.96 18.14 -31.99
C SER A 90 10.49 18.26 -31.84
N GLU A 91 11.21 18.79 -32.83
CA GLU A 91 12.68 18.96 -32.74
C GLU A 91 13.07 19.97 -31.66
N ASP A 92 12.29 21.03 -31.48
CA ASP A 92 12.53 22.06 -30.46
C ASP A 92 12.29 21.50 -29.05
N MET A 93 11.27 20.65 -28.89
CA MET A 93 11.02 19.92 -27.64
C MET A 93 12.21 19.03 -27.28
N ILE A 94 12.66 18.17 -28.21
CA ILE A 94 13.77 17.25 -27.97
C ILE A 94 15.08 17.99 -27.70
N LYS A 95 15.35 19.07 -28.45
CA LYS A 95 16.52 19.92 -28.20
C LYS A 95 16.49 20.50 -26.79
N SER A 96 15.36 21.06 -26.37
CA SER A 96 15.19 21.65 -25.03
C SER A 96 15.34 20.60 -23.93
N MET A 97 14.78 19.40 -24.10
CA MET A 97 14.99 18.28 -23.17
C MET A 97 16.46 17.86 -23.07
N ASN A 98 17.18 17.84 -24.19
CA ASN A 98 18.60 17.51 -24.21
C ASN A 98 19.44 18.54 -23.43
N GLU A 99 19.22 19.82 -23.69
CA GLU A 99 19.88 20.95 -23.02
C GLU A 99 19.64 20.93 -21.49
N ASN A 100 18.42 20.63 -21.07
CA ASN A 100 18.01 20.60 -19.66
C ASN A 100 18.17 19.22 -18.98
N LYS A 101 18.84 18.26 -19.64
CA LYS A 101 19.02 16.88 -19.15
C LYS A 101 17.72 16.15 -18.76
N ILE A 102 16.60 16.50 -19.37
CA ILE A 102 15.32 15.81 -19.19
C ILE A 102 15.31 14.53 -20.02
N ARG A 103 15.10 13.39 -19.37
CA ARG A 103 15.20 12.05 -19.98
C ARG A 103 13.93 11.20 -19.82
N ALA A 104 12.93 11.75 -19.15
CA ALA A 104 11.62 11.14 -18.99
C ALA A 104 10.51 12.19 -19.15
N VAL A 105 9.34 11.71 -19.55
CA VAL A 105 8.12 12.50 -19.66
C VAL A 105 6.96 11.79 -18.99
N ARG A 106 5.92 12.53 -18.63
CA ARG A 106 4.67 12.03 -18.07
C ARG A 106 3.51 12.43 -18.97
N LEU A 107 2.69 11.46 -19.34
CA LEU A 107 1.39 11.75 -19.95
C LEU A 107 0.37 11.96 -18.83
N VAL A 108 -0.38 13.07 -18.90
CA VAL A 108 -1.34 13.43 -17.86
C VAL A 108 -2.71 12.84 -18.21
N PRO A 109 -3.25 11.92 -17.37
CA PRO A 109 -4.54 11.30 -17.61
C PRO A 109 -5.68 12.33 -17.63
N GLY A 110 -6.61 12.18 -18.58
CA GLY A 110 -7.81 13.03 -18.70
C GLY A 110 -7.59 14.41 -19.34
N SER A 111 -6.35 14.84 -19.60
CA SER A 111 -6.07 16.15 -20.22
C SER A 111 -6.34 16.18 -21.73
N TYR A 112 -6.11 15.06 -22.42
CA TYR A 112 -6.26 14.94 -23.88
C TYR A 112 -6.37 13.47 -24.31
N SER A 113 -6.76 13.24 -25.57
CA SER A 113 -6.79 11.90 -26.17
C SER A 113 -5.40 11.46 -26.66
N LEU A 114 -5.05 10.19 -26.47
CA LEU A 114 -3.84 9.59 -27.05
C LEU A 114 -4.02 9.15 -28.51
N HIS A 115 -5.08 9.62 -29.17
CA HIS A 115 -5.31 9.35 -30.59
C HIS A 115 -4.16 9.90 -31.44
N LYS A 116 -3.78 9.18 -32.50
CA LYS A 116 -2.64 9.53 -33.37
C LYS A 116 -2.78 10.91 -34.02
N ASP A 117 -4.00 11.33 -34.34
CA ASP A 117 -4.22 12.64 -35.01
C ASP A 117 -4.09 13.82 -34.03
N LEU A 118 -4.05 13.55 -32.71
CA LEU A 118 -3.83 14.56 -31.68
C LEU A 118 -2.41 14.46 -31.10
N MET A 119 -2.02 13.28 -30.62
CA MET A 119 -0.73 13.07 -29.92
C MET A 119 0.32 12.34 -30.76
N GLY A 120 0.05 12.01 -32.03
CA GLY A 120 0.93 11.19 -32.86
C GLY A 120 2.33 11.78 -33.02
N GLU A 121 2.44 13.05 -33.40
CA GLU A 121 3.77 13.69 -33.57
C GLU A 121 4.57 13.70 -32.25
N THR A 122 3.91 14.02 -31.13
CA THR A 122 4.55 13.98 -29.80
C THR A 122 5.05 12.57 -29.49
N LEU A 123 4.19 11.55 -29.63
CA LEU A 123 4.51 10.16 -29.27
C LEU A 123 5.55 9.53 -30.21
N ASP A 124 5.46 9.79 -31.52
CA ASP A 124 6.44 9.34 -32.51
C ASP A 124 7.83 9.93 -32.19
N SER A 125 7.89 11.20 -31.81
CA SER A 125 9.15 11.84 -31.41
C SER A 125 9.73 11.23 -30.13
N LEU A 126 8.89 10.93 -29.13
CA LEU A 126 9.31 10.25 -27.90
C LEU A 126 9.82 8.83 -28.19
N GLU A 127 9.15 8.08 -29.07
CA GLU A 127 9.54 6.72 -29.47
C GLU A 127 10.89 6.74 -30.21
N ASN A 128 11.04 7.60 -31.21
CA ASN A 128 12.26 7.75 -31.99
C ASN A 128 13.48 8.09 -31.11
N ASN A 129 13.27 8.83 -30.02
CA ASN A 129 14.31 9.22 -29.08
C ASN A 129 14.41 8.29 -27.85
N LYS A 130 13.56 7.25 -27.78
CA LYS A 130 13.43 6.29 -26.68
C LYS A 130 13.35 6.97 -25.31
N ILE A 131 12.49 7.98 -25.21
CA ILE A 131 12.26 8.71 -23.97
C ILE A 131 11.35 7.88 -23.06
N LEU A 132 11.75 7.71 -21.79
CA LEU A 132 10.91 7.05 -20.80
C LEU A 132 9.60 7.80 -20.63
N THR A 133 8.48 7.14 -20.93
CA THR A 133 7.14 7.73 -20.87
C THR A 133 6.36 7.13 -19.72
N LEU A 134 6.04 7.95 -18.71
CA LEU A 134 5.27 7.56 -17.55
C LEU A 134 3.78 7.70 -17.86
N MET A 135 3.03 6.63 -17.60
CA MET A 135 1.58 6.61 -17.75
C MET A 135 0.94 6.17 -16.44
N GLU A 136 0.00 6.97 -15.95
CA GLU A 136 -0.83 6.59 -14.81
C GLU A 136 -1.94 5.65 -15.28
N VAL A 137 -2.01 4.43 -14.74
CA VAL A 137 -3.07 3.47 -15.10
C VAL A 137 -4.37 3.78 -14.35
N GLY A 138 -4.26 4.29 -13.13
CA GLY A 138 -5.37 4.62 -12.24
C GLY A 138 -5.40 3.73 -11.01
N SER A 139 -5.80 4.32 -9.87
CA SER A 139 -5.88 3.67 -8.55
C SER A 139 -7.32 3.32 -8.17
N ILE A 140 -7.53 2.71 -7.00
CA ILE A 140 -8.87 2.45 -6.42
C ILE A 140 -9.75 3.72 -6.33
N ARG A 141 -9.12 4.91 -6.25
CA ARG A 141 -9.82 6.20 -6.17
C ARG A 141 -9.97 6.92 -7.52
N ASN A 142 -9.29 6.44 -8.56
CA ASN A 142 -9.35 7.02 -9.90
C ASN A 142 -9.18 5.93 -10.97
N MET A 143 -10.14 4.99 -11.02
CA MET A 143 -10.10 3.86 -11.95
C MET A 143 -10.27 4.28 -13.43
N GLN A 144 -10.57 5.55 -13.70
CA GLN A 144 -10.88 6.08 -15.03
C GLN A 144 -9.81 7.04 -15.57
N ALA A 145 -8.54 6.89 -15.18
CA ALA A 145 -7.45 7.79 -15.57
C ALA A 145 -7.42 8.09 -17.08
N TRP A 146 -7.64 7.09 -17.95
CA TRP A 146 -7.72 7.27 -19.40
C TRP A 146 -9.14 7.19 -19.98
N GLY A 147 -10.18 7.30 -19.13
CA GLY A 147 -11.58 7.16 -19.52
C GLY A 147 -11.96 5.77 -20.09
N ALA A 148 -11.04 4.80 -20.05
CA ALA A 148 -11.25 3.46 -20.57
C ALA A 148 -11.84 2.56 -19.48
N ASN A 149 -13.03 2.01 -19.75
CA ASN A 149 -13.60 0.94 -18.91
C ASN A 149 -12.84 -0.38 -19.05
N ASP A 150 -12.02 -0.53 -20.10
CA ASP A 150 -11.17 -1.68 -20.36
C ASP A 150 -9.69 -1.27 -20.39
N VAL A 151 -9.07 -1.34 -19.21
CA VAL A 151 -7.64 -1.07 -19.01
C VAL A 151 -6.78 -1.94 -19.94
N PHE A 152 -7.12 -3.23 -20.10
CA PHE A 152 -6.29 -4.14 -20.88
C PHE A 152 -6.25 -3.74 -22.35
N SER A 153 -7.41 -3.60 -23.00
CA SER A 153 -7.45 -3.32 -24.45
C SER A 153 -6.81 -1.97 -24.78
N PHE A 154 -7.10 -0.93 -23.99
CA PHE A 154 -6.51 0.40 -24.19
C PHE A 154 -4.98 0.38 -24.17
N PHE A 155 -4.41 -0.18 -23.10
CA PHE A 155 -2.96 -0.23 -22.96
C PHE A 155 -2.31 -1.23 -23.92
N HIS A 156 -2.99 -2.33 -24.25
CA HIS A 156 -2.50 -3.28 -25.24
C HIS A 156 -2.36 -2.61 -26.62
N GLU A 157 -3.35 -1.85 -27.06
CA GLU A 157 -3.29 -1.11 -28.33
C GLU A 157 -2.20 -0.04 -28.33
N PHE A 158 -2.07 0.72 -27.24
CA PHE A 158 -1.03 1.75 -27.11
C PHE A 158 0.38 1.14 -27.19
N LEU A 159 0.65 0.10 -26.39
CA LEU A 159 1.95 -0.58 -26.35
C LEU A 159 2.27 -1.28 -27.68
N ASN A 160 1.25 -1.83 -28.36
CA ASN A 160 1.44 -2.42 -29.69
C ASN A 160 1.73 -1.38 -30.78
N ARG A 161 1.23 -0.15 -30.63
CA ARG A 161 1.50 0.96 -31.56
C ARG A 161 2.93 1.47 -31.42
N TYR A 162 3.39 1.68 -30.18
CA TYR A 162 4.70 2.29 -29.88
C TYR A 162 5.68 1.27 -29.27
N LYS A 163 6.03 0.23 -30.03
CA LYS A 163 6.80 -0.93 -29.55
C LYS A 163 8.22 -0.61 -29.09
N SER A 164 8.79 0.51 -29.54
CA SER A 164 10.14 0.94 -29.17
C SER A 164 10.13 2.01 -28.08
N LEU A 165 8.96 2.53 -27.70
CA LEU A 165 8.82 3.51 -26.64
C LEU A 165 8.87 2.83 -25.27
N PRO A 166 9.85 3.12 -24.40
CA PRO A 166 9.84 2.61 -23.04
C PRO A 166 8.72 3.26 -22.24
N VAL A 167 7.75 2.46 -21.79
CA VAL A 167 6.57 2.91 -21.04
C VAL A 167 6.67 2.41 -19.60
N LEU A 168 6.53 3.32 -18.64
CA LEU A 168 6.46 2.99 -17.21
C LEU A 168 5.03 3.20 -16.71
N PHE A 169 4.40 2.12 -16.25
CA PHE A 169 3.11 2.24 -15.55
C PHE A 169 3.31 2.71 -14.12
N THR A 170 2.60 3.77 -13.77
CA THR A 170 2.56 4.33 -12.42
C THR A 170 1.16 4.25 -11.84
N ASN A 171 1.06 4.20 -10.50
CA ASN A 171 -0.22 4.26 -9.77
C ASN A 171 -1.25 3.20 -10.21
N HIS A 172 -0.80 2.01 -10.60
CA HIS A 172 -1.68 0.85 -10.85
C HIS A 172 -1.84 0.04 -9.56
N TYR A 173 -3.01 -0.54 -9.35
CA TYR A 173 -3.37 -1.18 -8.07
C TYR A 173 -3.55 -2.70 -8.21
N TRP A 174 -3.46 -3.42 -7.10
CA TRP A 174 -3.37 -4.89 -7.05
C TRP A 174 -4.52 -5.64 -7.74
N PHE A 175 -5.72 -5.06 -7.86
CA PHE A 175 -6.85 -5.70 -8.56
C PHE A 175 -6.64 -5.76 -10.08
N GLN A 176 -5.77 -4.93 -10.64
CA GLN A 176 -5.43 -4.93 -12.06
C GLN A 176 -4.42 -6.04 -12.42
N GLN A 177 -4.00 -6.87 -11.46
CA GLN A 177 -2.86 -7.76 -11.63
C GLN A 177 -2.96 -8.72 -12.81
N GLN A 178 -4.15 -9.27 -13.06
CA GLN A 178 -4.38 -10.16 -14.22
C GLN A 178 -4.11 -9.43 -15.54
N HIS A 179 -4.59 -8.19 -15.68
CA HIS A 179 -4.39 -7.37 -16.87
C HIS A 179 -2.92 -6.97 -17.03
N ILE A 180 -2.29 -6.48 -15.95
CA ILE A 180 -0.90 -6.00 -15.97
C ILE A 180 0.08 -7.15 -16.27
N HIS A 181 -0.09 -8.30 -15.62
CA HIS A 181 0.72 -9.49 -15.91
C HIS A 181 0.62 -9.88 -17.38
N LYS A 182 -0.61 -9.91 -17.92
CA LYS A 182 -0.82 -10.25 -19.32
C LYS A 182 -0.20 -9.22 -20.27
N LEU A 183 -0.30 -7.92 -19.98
CA LEU A 183 0.36 -6.87 -20.75
C LEU A 183 1.89 -7.04 -20.75
N MET A 184 2.50 -7.32 -19.59
CA MET A 184 3.94 -7.57 -19.50
C MET A 184 4.40 -8.79 -20.31
N SER A 185 3.56 -9.82 -20.43
CA SER A 185 3.85 -11.00 -21.25
C SER A 185 3.82 -10.73 -22.75
N LEU A 186 3.13 -9.67 -23.17
CA LEU A 186 2.92 -9.31 -24.58
C LEU A 186 3.83 -8.18 -25.05
N HIS A 187 4.31 -7.33 -24.13
CA HIS A 187 4.97 -6.06 -24.46
C HIS A 187 6.29 -5.91 -23.72
N GLU A 188 7.41 -6.06 -24.43
CA GLU A 188 8.77 -5.94 -23.86
C GLU A 188 9.13 -4.52 -23.44
N ASN A 189 8.48 -3.52 -24.03
CA ASN A 189 8.67 -2.11 -23.73
C ASN A 189 7.90 -1.60 -22.51
N LEU A 190 7.13 -2.47 -21.85
CA LEU A 190 6.41 -2.16 -20.62
C LEU A 190 7.29 -2.39 -19.38
N HIS A 191 7.37 -1.37 -18.54
CA HIS A 191 8.03 -1.32 -17.25
C HIS A 191 7.03 -1.05 -16.12
N LEU A 192 7.30 -1.56 -14.92
CA LEU A 192 6.44 -1.37 -13.75
C LEU A 192 7.20 -0.79 -12.55
N GLU A 193 6.46 -0.09 -11.68
CA GLU A 193 6.83 0.28 -10.32
C GLU A 193 5.75 -0.13 -9.32
N PHE A 194 6.06 -0.13 -8.01
CA PHE A 194 5.26 -0.80 -6.99
C PHE A 194 4.74 0.10 -5.84
N SER A 195 4.65 1.41 -6.05
CA SER A 195 4.16 2.35 -5.04
C SER A 195 2.71 2.10 -4.61
N ASP A 196 1.82 1.79 -5.56
CA ASP A 196 0.43 1.36 -5.31
C ASP A 196 0.18 -0.12 -5.64
N TYR A 197 1.05 -0.70 -6.45
CA TYR A 197 0.92 -2.06 -6.95
C TYR A 197 1.45 -3.08 -5.93
N GLN A 198 0.83 -3.06 -4.76
CA GLN A 198 1.28 -3.77 -3.56
C GLN A 198 0.94 -5.27 -3.58
N ILE A 199 1.13 -5.95 -4.70
CA ILE A 199 0.67 -7.34 -4.90
C ILE A 199 1.47 -8.36 -4.09
N ASN A 200 0.80 -9.34 -3.49
CA ASN A 200 1.46 -10.36 -2.66
C ASN A 200 2.48 -11.20 -3.46
N ARG A 201 3.72 -11.31 -2.96
CA ARG A 201 4.84 -12.02 -3.64
C ARG A 201 5.13 -11.50 -5.06
N GLY A 202 4.77 -10.25 -5.33
CA GLY A 202 4.83 -9.71 -6.69
C GLY A 202 6.24 -9.55 -7.22
N ILE A 203 7.19 -9.05 -6.41
CA ILE A 203 8.59 -8.90 -6.86
C ILE A 203 9.17 -10.24 -7.28
N GLU A 204 9.01 -11.26 -6.44
CA GLU A 204 9.48 -12.63 -6.71
C GLU A 204 8.88 -13.15 -8.02
N LYS A 205 7.55 -13.06 -8.14
CA LYS A 205 6.85 -13.62 -9.30
C LYS A 205 7.19 -12.89 -10.60
N TYR A 206 7.31 -11.57 -10.56
CA TYR A 206 7.59 -10.79 -11.76
C TYR A 206 9.05 -10.90 -12.19
N VAL A 207 10.00 -11.07 -11.26
CA VAL A 207 11.38 -11.39 -11.61
C VAL A 207 11.47 -12.77 -12.26
N GLU A 208 10.75 -13.77 -11.73
CA GLU A 208 10.68 -15.12 -12.30
C GLU A 208 10.14 -15.10 -13.75
N ASP A 209 9.00 -14.43 -13.96
CA ASP A 209 8.30 -14.47 -15.24
C ASP A 209 8.91 -13.55 -16.31
N PHE A 210 9.45 -12.40 -15.89
CA PHE A 210 9.78 -11.29 -16.79
C PHE A 210 11.20 -10.77 -16.68
N GLY A 211 11.98 -11.26 -15.72
CA GLY A 211 13.30 -10.74 -15.37
C GLY A 211 13.26 -9.42 -14.60
N ASP A 212 14.40 -9.04 -14.03
CA ASP A 212 14.53 -7.83 -13.21
C ASP A 212 14.62 -6.53 -14.02
N GLN A 213 14.95 -6.58 -15.31
CA GLN A 213 15.25 -5.40 -16.14
C GLN A 213 14.06 -4.45 -16.40
N ARG A 214 12.84 -4.93 -16.14
CA ARG A 214 11.58 -4.20 -16.40
C ARG A 214 10.90 -3.68 -15.12
N LEU A 215 11.51 -3.91 -13.97
CA LEU A 215 10.95 -3.57 -12.67
C LEU A 215 11.74 -2.42 -12.04
N LEU A 216 11.06 -1.39 -11.54
CA LEU A 216 11.68 -0.20 -10.99
C LEU A 216 11.21 0.04 -9.55
N PHE A 217 12.09 0.64 -8.77
CA PHE A 217 11.73 1.24 -7.49
C PHE A 217 10.96 2.55 -7.72
N GLY A 218 9.71 2.57 -7.28
CA GLY A 218 8.84 3.74 -7.28
C GLY A 218 8.16 3.90 -5.93
N SER A 219 8.18 5.11 -5.39
CA SER A 219 7.68 5.43 -4.05
C SER A 219 6.30 6.08 -4.07
N GLY A 220 5.98 6.86 -5.11
CA GLY A 220 4.79 7.69 -5.13
C GLY A 220 4.85 8.89 -4.19
N MET A 221 6.06 9.30 -3.77
CA MET A 221 6.26 10.53 -3.00
C MET A 221 5.73 11.74 -3.80
N THR A 222 5.29 12.82 -3.18
CA THR A 222 5.19 13.11 -1.75
C THR A 222 3.92 12.55 -1.08
N SER A 223 3.06 11.87 -1.84
CA SER A 223 1.76 11.41 -1.36
C SER A 223 1.83 10.10 -0.56
N ARG A 224 2.78 9.23 -0.87
CA ARG A 224 2.93 7.89 -0.27
C ARG A 224 4.23 7.72 0.50
N SER A 225 4.26 6.74 1.39
CA SER A 225 5.43 6.43 2.22
C SER A 225 6.57 5.83 1.38
N PRO A 226 7.74 6.48 1.32
CA PRO A 226 8.92 5.88 0.70
C PRO A 226 9.42 4.63 1.43
N GLY A 227 9.23 4.59 2.74
CA GLY A 227 9.59 3.44 3.57
C GLY A 227 8.83 2.17 3.22
N ALA A 228 7.54 2.32 2.91
CA ALA A 228 6.72 1.21 2.44
C ALA A 228 7.28 0.64 1.12
N ALA A 229 7.52 1.49 0.12
CA ALA A 229 8.10 1.08 -1.15
C ALA A 229 9.47 0.40 -0.97
N ARG A 230 10.30 0.93 -0.07
CA ARG A 230 11.65 0.42 0.18
C ARG A 230 11.63 -0.98 0.75
N ALA A 231 10.80 -1.21 1.77
CA ALA A 231 10.68 -2.51 2.42
C ALA A 231 10.27 -3.63 1.45
N TYR A 232 9.50 -3.31 0.41
CA TYR A 232 9.13 -4.31 -0.60
C TYR A 232 10.35 -4.88 -1.35
N ILE A 233 11.36 -4.04 -1.61
CA ILE A 233 12.61 -4.45 -2.26
C ILE A 233 13.62 -5.01 -1.25
N ASP A 234 13.77 -4.37 -0.08
CA ASP A 234 14.70 -4.81 0.97
C ASP A 234 14.46 -6.28 1.33
N TYR A 235 13.20 -6.66 1.58
CA TYR A 235 12.80 -8.02 1.97
C TYR A 235 12.48 -8.95 0.78
N ALA A 236 12.72 -8.53 -0.47
CA ALA A 236 12.47 -9.38 -1.63
C ALA A 236 13.34 -10.64 -1.61
N GLN A 237 12.75 -11.81 -1.87
CA GLN A 237 13.45 -13.09 -1.96
C GLN A 237 14.00 -13.32 -3.38
N ILE A 238 14.80 -12.37 -3.85
CA ILE A 238 15.48 -12.37 -5.14
C ILE A 238 16.98 -12.14 -4.94
N SER A 239 17.77 -12.34 -5.99
CA SER A 239 19.23 -12.13 -5.90
C SER A 239 19.58 -10.68 -5.54
N ASP A 240 20.68 -10.50 -4.81
CA ASP A 240 21.22 -9.17 -4.47
C ASP A 240 21.46 -8.31 -5.75
N LYS A 241 21.88 -8.93 -6.86
CA LYS A 241 22.04 -8.27 -8.15
C LYS A 241 20.70 -7.76 -8.70
N SER A 242 19.64 -8.55 -8.57
CA SER A 242 18.30 -8.16 -8.99
C SER A 242 17.75 -7.03 -8.12
N LYS A 243 18.02 -7.04 -6.80
CA LYS A 243 17.69 -5.90 -5.93
C LYS A 243 18.39 -4.62 -6.37
N GLU A 244 19.69 -4.66 -6.65
CA GLU A 244 20.44 -3.51 -7.18
C GLU A 244 19.88 -3.01 -8.52
N GLN A 245 19.49 -3.95 -9.38
CA GLN A 245 18.92 -3.65 -10.68
C GLN A 245 17.61 -2.87 -10.56
N ILE A 246 16.70 -3.34 -9.70
CA ILE A 246 15.38 -2.74 -9.47
C ILE A 246 15.48 -1.42 -8.70
N ALA A 247 16.33 -1.37 -7.66
CA ALA A 247 16.47 -0.20 -6.80
C ALA A 247 17.03 1.03 -7.53
N ASN A 248 17.86 0.84 -8.57
CA ASN A 248 18.54 1.95 -9.22
C ASN A 248 18.91 1.72 -10.69
N LYS A 249 19.61 0.63 -11.02
CA LYS A 249 20.27 0.51 -12.34
C LYS A 249 19.30 0.52 -13.52
N ASN A 250 18.07 0.04 -13.34
CA ASN A 250 17.03 0.13 -14.36
C ASN A 250 16.61 1.56 -14.69
N LEU A 251 16.34 2.37 -13.66
CA LEU A 251 15.98 3.77 -13.88
C LEU A 251 17.15 4.54 -14.50
N SER A 252 18.37 4.35 -13.99
CA SER A 252 19.55 4.99 -14.56
C SER A 252 19.74 4.66 -16.05
N ARG A 253 19.58 3.39 -16.44
CA ARG A 253 19.60 2.95 -17.85
C ARG A 253 18.55 3.67 -18.68
N LEU A 254 17.30 3.75 -18.20
CA LEU A 254 16.20 4.42 -18.89
C LEU A 254 16.39 5.94 -18.98
N LEU A 255 17.08 6.53 -18.01
CA LEU A 255 17.47 7.95 -18.00
C LEU A 255 18.81 8.22 -18.70
N LYS A 256 19.27 7.31 -19.57
CA LYS A 256 20.49 7.45 -20.38
C LYS A 256 21.76 7.67 -19.53
N GLY A 257 21.85 6.99 -18.38
CA GLY A 257 23.02 6.98 -17.51
C GLY A 257 23.04 8.05 -16.42
N LEU A 258 21.96 8.82 -16.25
CA LEU A 258 21.82 9.69 -15.07
C LEU A 258 21.68 8.82 -13.81
N GLU A 259 22.38 9.19 -12.74
CA GLU A 259 22.38 8.44 -11.48
C GLU A 259 22.60 9.41 -10.31
N PRO A 260 21.93 9.23 -9.16
CA PRO A 260 22.19 10.02 -7.98
C PRO A 260 23.54 9.71 -7.33
N ILE A 261 24.02 10.66 -6.55
CA ILE A 261 25.18 10.47 -5.68
C ILE A 261 24.93 9.36 -4.65
N ASP A 262 26.00 8.72 -4.20
CA ASP A 262 25.94 7.78 -3.08
C ASP A 262 25.60 8.52 -1.78
N ILE A 263 24.71 7.93 -0.99
CA ILE A 263 24.46 8.35 0.40
C ILE A 263 25.16 7.35 1.33
N ASN A 264 25.59 7.79 2.51
CA ASN A 264 26.07 6.89 3.57
C ASN A 264 24.94 6.61 4.57
N PRO A 265 24.25 5.45 4.52
CA PRO A 265 23.10 5.17 5.37
C PRO A 265 23.45 5.09 6.87
N ASN A 266 24.67 4.64 7.18
CA ASN A 266 25.12 4.44 8.57
C ASN A 266 25.34 5.75 9.34
N GLU A 267 25.35 6.90 8.65
CA GLU A 267 25.45 8.20 9.28
C GLU A 267 24.08 8.82 9.61
N LEU A 268 22.98 8.16 9.20
CA LEU A 268 21.64 8.77 9.25
C LEU A 268 20.86 8.44 10.53
N ARG A 269 20.86 7.18 11.00
CA ARG A 269 20.10 6.75 12.19
C ARG A 269 20.75 5.57 12.93
N ASP A 270 20.97 5.73 14.23
CA ASP A 270 21.36 4.65 15.16
C ASP A 270 20.10 3.96 15.71
N ASP A 271 19.60 2.97 14.96
CA ASP A 271 18.35 2.28 15.25
C ASP A 271 18.42 0.83 14.72
N LYS A 272 18.46 -0.15 15.64
CA LYS A 272 18.65 -1.57 15.30
C LYS A 272 17.51 -2.13 14.44
N ILE A 273 16.29 -1.60 14.58
CA ILE A 273 15.15 -2.05 13.75
C ILE A 273 15.42 -1.68 12.28
N ILE A 274 15.90 -0.45 12.04
CA ILE A 274 16.22 0.02 10.69
C ILE A 274 17.48 -0.65 10.14
N GLU A 275 18.49 -0.88 10.97
CA GLU A 275 19.69 -1.60 10.56
C GLU A 275 19.34 -2.97 9.96
N LEU A 276 18.50 -3.74 10.65
CA LEU A 276 18.05 -5.06 10.19
C LEU A 276 17.14 -4.95 8.95
N ALA A 277 16.21 -3.98 8.96
CA ALA A 277 15.31 -3.77 7.82
C ALA A 277 16.07 -3.42 6.54
N ARG A 278 17.12 -2.61 6.63
CA ARG A 278 18.01 -2.26 5.51
C ARG A 278 18.71 -3.47 4.91
N GLU A 279 19.00 -4.49 5.72
CA GLU A 279 19.61 -5.73 5.27
C GLU A 279 18.57 -6.74 4.73
N GLY A 280 17.27 -6.41 4.82
CA GLY A 280 16.19 -7.31 4.42
C GLY A 280 16.09 -8.55 5.31
N ILE A 281 16.48 -8.44 6.58
CA ILE A 281 16.42 -9.51 7.56
C ILE A 281 15.39 -9.20 8.65
N PRO A 282 14.74 -10.21 9.24
CA PRO A 282 13.73 -10.02 10.28
C PRO A 282 14.19 -9.02 11.35
N ILE A 283 13.32 -8.06 11.67
CA ILE A 283 13.64 -7.02 12.64
C ILE A 283 13.73 -7.58 14.06
N SER A 284 14.34 -6.81 14.97
CA SER A 284 14.57 -7.20 16.36
C SER A 284 13.39 -6.92 17.30
N SER A 285 12.37 -6.21 16.82
CA SER A 285 11.14 -5.97 17.58
C SER A 285 10.19 -7.14 17.42
N HIS A 286 9.43 -7.44 18.48
CA HIS A 286 8.28 -8.31 18.35
C HIS A 286 7.19 -7.63 17.50
N VAL A 287 6.60 -8.35 16.56
CA VAL A 287 5.57 -7.84 15.64
C VAL A 287 4.35 -8.75 15.65
N ILE A 288 3.17 -8.15 15.86
CA ILE A 288 1.90 -8.85 15.77
C ILE A 288 0.99 -8.11 14.79
N ASP A 289 0.66 -8.78 13.68
CA ASP A 289 -0.29 -8.28 12.69
C ASP A 289 -1.73 -8.50 13.18
N ALA A 290 -2.46 -7.42 13.49
CA ALA A 290 -3.83 -7.51 14.01
C ALA A 290 -4.91 -7.66 12.91
N HIS A 291 -4.52 -7.59 11.63
CA HIS A 291 -5.45 -7.52 10.51
C HIS A 291 -4.90 -8.28 9.30
N SER A 292 -5.28 -9.55 9.16
CA SER A 292 -4.96 -10.34 7.97
C SER A 292 -6.10 -11.20 7.47
N HIS A 293 -6.19 -11.36 6.17
CA HIS A 293 -6.98 -12.40 5.52
C HIS A 293 -6.11 -13.65 5.24
N ILE A 294 -6.77 -14.73 4.84
CA ILE A 294 -6.16 -15.91 4.20
C ILE A 294 -7.18 -16.52 3.23
N LEU A 295 -6.70 -17.35 2.30
CA LEU A 295 -7.50 -18.23 1.46
C LEU A 295 -7.59 -19.64 2.07
N HIS A 296 -8.40 -20.50 1.44
CA HIS A 296 -8.38 -21.94 1.72
C HIS A 296 -7.01 -22.53 1.35
N GLU A 297 -6.69 -23.70 1.89
CA GLU A 297 -5.43 -24.39 1.61
C GLU A 297 -5.20 -24.56 0.10
N GLY A 298 -4.06 -24.04 -0.41
CA GLY A 298 -3.74 -24.02 -1.83
C GLY A 298 -4.42 -22.92 -2.67
N GLY A 299 -5.21 -22.03 -2.06
CA GLY A 299 -5.87 -20.93 -2.74
C GLY A 299 -4.90 -19.88 -3.30
N GLN A 300 -5.23 -19.33 -4.47
CA GLN A 300 -4.36 -18.39 -5.22
C GLN A 300 -5.07 -17.09 -5.65
N SER A 301 -6.38 -16.99 -5.45
CA SER A 301 -7.17 -15.82 -5.82
C SER A 301 -8.36 -15.64 -4.87
N GLY A 302 -8.68 -14.39 -4.54
CA GLY A 302 -9.85 -14.03 -3.72
C GLY A 302 -11.15 -13.90 -4.51
N SER A 303 -11.10 -13.84 -5.84
CA SER A 303 -12.30 -13.82 -6.70
C SER A 303 -11.93 -14.08 -8.17
N PRO A 304 -12.84 -14.61 -9.02
CA PRO A 304 -12.58 -14.81 -10.44
C PRO A 304 -12.11 -13.55 -11.18
N LEU A 305 -12.62 -12.39 -10.77
CA LEU A 305 -12.24 -11.07 -11.31
C LEU A 305 -11.36 -10.28 -10.33
N GLY A 306 -10.98 -10.88 -9.21
CA GLY A 306 -10.42 -10.18 -8.06
C GLY A 306 -8.92 -10.37 -7.85
N PRO A 307 -8.42 -9.96 -6.68
CA PRO A 307 -6.99 -10.00 -6.38
C PRO A 307 -6.45 -11.42 -6.52
N ILE A 308 -5.36 -11.52 -7.27
CA ILE A 308 -4.48 -12.67 -7.17
C ILE A 308 -3.75 -12.56 -5.84
N MET A 309 -3.83 -13.61 -5.03
CA MET A 309 -3.18 -13.70 -3.73
C MET A 309 -2.28 -14.92 -3.77
N LEU A 310 -1.12 -14.77 -4.38
CA LEU A 310 -0.18 -15.88 -4.59
C LEU A 310 0.17 -16.51 -3.25
N ASP A 311 0.02 -17.83 -3.14
CA ASP A 311 0.20 -18.58 -1.89
C ASP A 311 -0.56 -17.94 -0.72
N GLY A 312 -1.80 -17.50 -0.98
CA GLY A 312 -2.62 -16.76 -0.02
C GLY A 312 -3.19 -17.62 1.10
N ASP A 313 -2.86 -18.90 1.18
CA ASP A 313 -3.24 -19.75 2.30
C ASP A 313 -2.40 -19.47 3.56
N ALA A 314 -2.77 -20.07 4.69
CA ALA A 314 -2.08 -19.83 5.95
C ALA A 314 -0.58 -20.18 5.90
N LYS A 315 -0.18 -21.21 5.12
CA LYS A 315 1.22 -21.61 5.01
C LYS A 315 2.03 -20.54 4.28
N GLY A 316 1.53 -20.05 3.14
CA GLY A 316 2.21 -19.02 2.37
C GLY A 316 2.25 -17.66 3.06
N VAL A 317 1.20 -17.29 3.80
CA VAL A 317 1.18 -16.07 4.63
C VAL A 317 2.22 -16.16 5.76
N ILE A 318 2.27 -17.28 6.50
CA ILE A 318 3.27 -17.46 7.57
C ILE A 318 4.70 -17.49 7.02
N GLU A 319 4.94 -18.14 5.89
CA GLU A 319 6.25 -18.13 5.24
C GLU A 319 6.69 -16.70 4.91
N LEU A 320 5.80 -15.89 4.32
CA LEU A 320 6.13 -14.52 3.93
C LEU A 320 6.35 -13.62 5.16
N ASN A 321 5.53 -13.77 6.20
CA ASN A 321 5.71 -13.07 7.48
C ASN A 321 7.10 -13.33 8.08
N ARG A 322 7.60 -14.57 8.00
CA ARG A 322 8.94 -14.92 8.47
C ARG A 322 10.07 -14.26 7.68
N TRP A 323 9.85 -13.87 6.41
CA TRP A 323 10.85 -13.14 5.63
C TRP A 323 11.11 -11.74 6.19
N CYS A 324 10.07 -11.07 6.71
CA CYS A 324 10.16 -9.68 7.17
C CYS A 324 10.10 -9.51 8.70
N GLY A 325 9.83 -10.58 9.45
CA GLY A 325 9.82 -10.56 10.91
C GLY A 325 8.47 -10.21 11.51
N ILE A 326 7.37 -10.67 10.91
CA ILE A 326 6.05 -10.69 11.56
C ILE A 326 5.95 -12.00 12.34
N ASP A 327 5.95 -11.93 13.67
CA ASP A 327 6.02 -13.12 14.54
C ASP A 327 4.67 -13.80 14.72
N GLN A 328 3.62 -13.01 14.84
CA GLN A 328 2.26 -13.49 15.08
C GLN A 328 1.25 -12.71 14.26
N ILE A 329 0.11 -13.33 14.00
CA ILE A 329 -0.90 -12.79 13.10
C ILE A 329 -2.30 -13.17 13.56
N ALA A 330 -3.18 -12.19 13.60
CA ALA A 330 -4.61 -12.38 13.73
C ALA A 330 -5.24 -12.44 12.35
N MET A 331 -5.80 -13.61 12.00
CA MET A 331 -6.36 -13.83 10.68
C MET A 331 -7.84 -14.20 10.70
N MET A 332 -8.55 -13.63 9.74
CA MET A 332 -9.82 -14.11 9.20
C MET A 332 -9.56 -14.70 7.80
N THR A 333 -10.55 -15.32 7.17
CA THR A 333 -10.42 -15.63 5.74
C THR A 333 -10.83 -14.45 4.87
N TRP A 334 -10.59 -14.55 3.57
CA TRP A 334 -11.29 -13.75 2.57
C TRP A 334 -12.75 -14.19 2.42
N ASN A 335 -13.00 -15.50 2.39
CA ASN A 335 -14.33 -16.09 2.15
C ASN A 335 -15.38 -15.67 3.20
N GLY A 336 -15.00 -15.62 4.47
CA GLY A 336 -15.88 -15.28 5.58
C GLY A 336 -16.46 -13.88 5.50
N PRO A 337 -15.64 -12.83 5.61
CA PRO A 337 -16.12 -11.46 5.59
C PRO A 337 -16.47 -11.01 4.16
N VAL A 338 -15.60 -11.22 3.18
CA VAL A 338 -15.76 -10.62 1.83
C VAL A 338 -16.81 -11.34 0.99
N CYS A 339 -16.89 -12.67 1.10
CA CYS A 339 -17.87 -13.48 0.37
C CYS A 339 -19.08 -13.89 1.22
N THR A 340 -19.19 -13.37 2.45
CA THR A 340 -20.32 -13.64 3.37
C THR A 340 -20.53 -15.12 3.74
N ASP A 341 -19.51 -15.97 3.58
CA ASP A 341 -19.55 -17.38 4.00
C ASP A 341 -18.79 -17.58 5.32
N ALA A 342 -19.39 -17.06 6.39
CA ALA A 342 -18.79 -17.06 7.73
C ALA A 342 -18.48 -18.49 8.24
N ILE A 343 -19.34 -19.48 7.96
CA ILE A 343 -19.16 -20.86 8.45
C ILE A 343 -17.92 -21.50 7.83
N ASP A 344 -17.79 -21.46 6.50
CA ASP A 344 -16.62 -22.03 5.81
C ASP A 344 -15.36 -21.24 6.14
N GLY A 345 -15.47 -19.90 6.14
CA GLY A 345 -14.38 -19.02 6.53
C GLY A 345 -13.79 -19.37 7.90
N ASN A 346 -14.63 -19.47 8.92
CA ASN A 346 -14.15 -19.82 10.27
C ASN A 346 -13.57 -21.26 10.32
N LYS A 347 -14.03 -22.20 9.50
CA LYS A 347 -13.45 -23.56 9.43
C LYS A 347 -12.01 -23.53 8.89
N ILE A 348 -11.73 -22.72 7.88
CA ILE A 348 -10.37 -22.55 7.33
C ILE A 348 -9.45 -21.95 8.40
N VAL A 349 -9.87 -20.88 9.08
CA VAL A 349 -9.06 -20.25 10.16
C VAL A 349 -8.80 -21.23 11.31
N SER A 350 -9.79 -22.04 11.69
CA SER A 350 -9.60 -23.06 12.73
C SER A 350 -8.51 -24.07 12.36
N ARG A 351 -8.41 -24.48 11.08
CA ARG A 351 -7.33 -25.35 10.61
C ARG A 351 -5.98 -24.64 10.63
N ALA A 352 -5.94 -23.36 10.25
CA ALA A 352 -4.72 -22.54 10.36
C ALA A 352 -4.23 -22.46 11.82
N MET A 353 -5.12 -22.20 12.78
CA MET A 353 -4.79 -22.18 14.21
C MET A 353 -4.22 -23.51 14.71
N LEU A 354 -4.74 -24.65 14.22
CA LEU A 354 -4.23 -25.97 14.60
C LEU A 354 -2.83 -26.26 14.01
N ASN A 355 -2.58 -25.79 12.79
CA ASN A 355 -1.32 -26.02 12.07
C ASN A 355 -0.19 -25.06 12.50
N PHE A 356 -0.54 -23.86 12.97
CA PHE A 356 0.40 -22.78 13.29
C PHE A 356 0.11 -22.17 14.68
N LYS A 357 -0.01 -23.03 15.70
CA LYS A 357 -0.52 -22.70 17.05
C LYS A 357 0.13 -21.50 17.74
N GLU A 358 1.42 -21.30 17.55
CA GLU A 358 2.17 -20.21 18.22
C GLU A 358 2.12 -18.89 17.44
N GLU A 359 1.82 -18.95 16.14
CA GLU A 359 1.87 -17.80 15.23
C GLU A 359 0.48 -17.24 14.91
N VAL A 360 -0.61 -18.02 15.09
CA VAL A 360 -1.93 -17.66 14.57
C VAL A 360 -2.97 -17.46 15.67
N PHE A 361 -3.58 -16.27 15.65
CA PHE A 361 -4.80 -15.95 16.39
C PHE A 361 -6.01 -15.97 15.44
N GLY A 362 -7.09 -16.65 15.86
CA GLY A 362 -8.33 -16.71 15.08
C GLY A 362 -9.21 -15.47 15.25
N VAL A 363 -9.64 -14.90 14.13
CA VAL A 363 -10.67 -13.85 14.06
C VAL A 363 -11.91 -14.45 13.44
N ALA A 364 -13.00 -14.51 14.20
CA ALA A 364 -14.23 -15.12 13.76
C ALA A 364 -15.11 -14.09 13.05
N VAL A 365 -15.80 -14.55 12.03
CA VAL A 365 -16.87 -13.83 11.35
C VAL A 365 -18.19 -14.44 11.77
N ILE A 366 -19.16 -13.59 12.06
CA ILE A 366 -20.56 -13.97 12.22
C ILE A 366 -21.34 -13.11 11.25
N ASP A 367 -22.24 -13.74 10.49
CA ASP A 367 -23.06 -13.05 9.49
C ASP A 367 -24.55 -13.23 9.80
N PRO A 368 -25.18 -12.26 10.49
CA PRO A 368 -26.60 -12.33 10.80
C PRO A 368 -27.53 -12.24 9.58
N THR A 369 -27.02 -11.92 8.39
CA THR A 369 -27.82 -11.94 7.16
C THR A 369 -28.01 -13.36 6.60
N HIS A 370 -27.13 -14.30 7.00
CA HIS A 370 -27.13 -15.70 6.56
C HIS A 370 -27.18 -16.72 7.72
N MET A 371 -27.26 -16.26 8.97
CA MET A 371 -27.33 -17.10 10.16
C MET A 371 -28.55 -16.74 11.00
N SER A 372 -29.28 -17.76 11.45
CA SER A 372 -30.29 -17.63 12.51
C SER A 372 -29.64 -17.36 13.87
N GLU A 373 -30.43 -16.87 14.83
CA GLU A 373 -29.96 -16.61 16.20
C GLU A 373 -29.34 -17.85 16.86
N GLU A 374 -29.92 -19.04 16.61
CA GLU A 374 -29.43 -20.34 17.10
C GLU A 374 -28.10 -20.74 16.46
N GLU A 375 -27.93 -20.47 15.16
CA GLU A 375 -26.66 -20.70 14.45
C GLU A 375 -25.57 -19.76 14.93
N ILE A 376 -25.89 -18.49 15.17
CA ILE A 376 -24.96 -17.51 15.76
C ILE A 376 -24.51 -18.00 17.14
N SER A 377 -25.43 -18.38 18.03
CA SER A 377 -25.11 -18.92 19.35
C SER A 377 -24.22 -20.16 19.28
N SER A 378 -24.53 -21.08 18.36
CA SER A 378 -23.75 -22.30 18.15
C SER A 378 -22.34 -22.01 17.64
N GLU A 379 -22.21 -21.05 16.73
CA GLU A 379 -20.93 -20.61 16.17
C GLU A 379 -20.09 -19.88 17.24
N ILE A 380 -20.70 -19.06 18.11
CA ILE A 380 -20.01 -18.44 19.25
C ILE A 380 -19.43 -19.51 20.18
N GLU A 381 -20.22 -20.52 20.57
CA GLU A 381 -19.75 -21.61 21.43
C GLU A 381 -18.58 -22.36 20.77
N LEU A 382 -18.72 -22.70 19.48
CA LEU A 382 -17.69 -23.43 18.75
C LEU A 382 -16.40 -22.63 18.61
N ARG A 383 -16.47 -21.39 18.11
CA ARG A 383 -15.26 -20.63 17.76
C ARG A 383 -14.53 -20.12 18.99
N TYR A 384 -15.25 -19.56 19.97
CA TYR A 384 -14.59 -18.95 21.12
C TYR A 384 -14.33 -19.95 22.24
N LEU A 385 -15.32 -20.74 22.65
CA LEU A 385 -15.20 -21.59 23.83
C LEU A 385 -14.52 -22.93 23.54
N LYS A 386 -14.74 -23.50 22.34
CA LYS A 386 -14.10 -24.75 21.95
C LYS A 386 -12.78 -24.49 21.24
N GLN A 387 -12.71 -23.58 20.27
CA GLN A 387 -11.55 -23.41 19.39
C GLN A 387 -10.60 -22.26 19.80
N GLY A 388 -11.00 -21.36 20.69
CA GLY A 388 -10.16 -20.28 21.22
C GLY A 388 -9.89 -19.12 20.25
N PHE A 389 -10.81 -18.81 19.34
CA PHE A 389 -10.78 -17.56 18.58
C PHE A 389 -10.81 -16.37 19.56
N ILE A 390 -10.19 -15.25 19.20
CA ILE A 390 -10.06 -14.08 20.10
C ILE A 390 -10.53 -12.76 19.48
N GLY A 391 -10.72 -12.72 18.16
CA GLY A 391 -11.15 -11.53 17.43
C GLY A 391 -12.54 -11.68 16.83
N MET A 392 -13.22 -10.55 16.66
CA MET A 392 -14.54 -10.42 16.06
C MET A 392 -14.45 -9.54 14.81
N LYS A 393 -14.94 -10.04 13.66
CA LYS A 393 -14.95 -9.28 12.39
C LYS A 393 -16.35 -9.25 11.77
N PRO A 394 -17.17 -8.23 12.04
CA PRO A 394 -18.30 -7.90 11.16
C PRO A 394 -17.74 -7.24 9.89
N TYR A 395 -18.53 -7.19 8.80
CA TYR A 395 -18.01 -6.59 7.56
C TYR A 395 -19.06 -5.83 6.75
N VAL A 396 -18.58 -4.89 5.94
CA VAL A 396 -19.42 -3.88 5.26
C VAL A 396 -20.35 -4.52 4.21
N GLN A 397 -20.02 -5.71 3.74
CA GLN A 397 -20.73 -6.49 2.72
C GLN A 397 -22.05 -7.05 3.25
N MET A 398 -22.21 -7.11 4.58
CA MET A 398 -23.47 -7.50 5.22
C MET A 398 -24.55 -6.42 5.06
N ASP A 399 -24.21 -5.20 4.63
CA ASP A 399 -25.11 -4.05 4.49
C ASP A 399 -25.93 -3.73 5.76
N LEU A 400 -25.34 -3.97 6.93
CA LEU A 400 -25.92 -3.70 8.24
C LEU A 400 -25.13 -2.62 8.99
N SER A 401 -25.84 -1.87 9.82
CA SER A 401 -25.20 -1.08 10.89
C SER A 401 -24.53 -2.01 11.89
N TYR A 402 -23.37 -1.64 12.42
CA TYR A 402 -22.72 -2.42 13.49
C TYR A 402 -23.51 -2.37 14.82
N GLU A 403 -24.46 -1.45 14.93
CA GLU A 403 -25.42 -1.37 16.05
C GLU A 403 -26.70 -2.18 15.80
N ASP A 404 -26.80 -2.91 14.69
CA ASP A 404 -27.96 -3.77 14.45
C ASP A 404 -28.13 -4.78 15.61
N PRO A 405 -29.34 -4.91 16.19
CA PRO A 405 -29.59 -5.85 17.29
C PRO A 405 -29.19 -7.29 17.00
N ALA A 406 -29.12 -7.69 15.72
CA ALA A 406 -28.68 -9.02 15.33
C ALA A 406 -27.24 -9.34 15.76
N PHE A 407 -26.42 -8.32 16.05
CA PHE A 407 -25.07 -8.49 16.61
C PHE A 407 -25.01 -8.49 18.15
N ASP A 408 -26.09 -8.16 18.87
CA ASP A 408 -26.02 -7.90 20.31
C ASP A 408 -25.50 -9.11 21.11
N GLN A 409 -25.96 -10.33 20.81
CA GLN A 409 -25.45 -11.55 21.48
C GLN A 409 -23.94 -11.72 21.30
N TRP A 410 -23.40 -11.31 20.14
CA TRP A 410 -21.98 -11.42 19.84
C TRP A 410 -21.17 -10.37 20.60
N TRP A 411 -21.67 -9.14 20.65
CA TRP A 411 -21.05 -8.05 21.41
C TRP A 411 -21.08 -8.29 22.92
N GLU A 412 -22.19 -8.80 23.45
CA GLU A 412 -22.30 -9.20 24.86
C GLU A 412 -21.27 -10.28 25.21
N PHE A 413 -21.14 -11.31 24.36
CA PHE A 413 -20.11 -12.34 24.52
C PHE A 413 -18.71 -11.71 24.50
N GLY A 414 -18.41 -10.88 23.49
CA GLY A 414 -17.13 -10.19 23.38
C GLY A 414 -16.78 -9.37 24.63
N ASN A 415 -17.78 -8.69 25.20
CA ASN A 415 -17.62 -7.89 26.41
C ASN A 415 -17.38 -8.75 27.66
N ASN A 416 -18.04 -9.90 27.78
CA ASN A 416 -17.84 -10.81 28.92
C ASN A 416 -16.46 -11.48 28.91
N HIS A 417 -15.88 -11.65 27.71
CA HIS A 417 -14.62 -12.35 27.49
C HIS A 417 -13.44 -11.44 27.12
N ASN A 418 -13.61 -10.11 27.17
CA ASN A 418 -12.60 -9.11 26.82
C ASN A 418 -12.00 -9.30 25.41
N LEU A 419 -12.83 -9.68 24.43
CA LEU A 419 -12.40 -9.86 23.05
C LEU A 419 -12.07 -8.51 22.39
N TYR A 420 -11.51 -8.56 21.19
CA TYR A 420 -11.39 -7.37 20.34
C TYR A 420 -12.25 -7.50 19.09
N ALA A 421 -12.69 -6.36 18.55
CA ALA A 421 -13.46 -6.28 17.32
C ALA A 421 -12.73 -5.40 16.30
N LEU A 422 -12.60 -5.86 15.06
CA LEU A 422 -11.97 -5.12 13.97
C LEU A 422 -13.04 -4.53 13.05
N MET A 423 -13.18 -3.21 13.07
CA MET A 423 -14.33 -2.49 12.55
C MET A 423 -13.96 -1.70 11.28
N HIS A 424 -14.64 -1.97 10.17
CA HIS A 424 -14.43 -1.23 8.93
C HIS A 424 -15.45 -0.10 8.81
N THR A 425 -15.04 1.13 9.07
CA THR A 425 -15.90 2.32 8.93
C THR A 425 -15.47 3.26 7.81
N PHE A 426 -14.26 3.11 7.27
CA PHE A 426 -13.73 3.97 6.21
C PHE A 426 -14.52 3.80 4.92
N GLU A 427 -15.01 4.92 4.36
CA GLU A 427 -15.83 4.96 3.13
C GLU A 427 -17.07 4.04 3.17
N SER A 428 -17.59 3.72 4.36
CA SER A 428 -18.68 2.75 4.57
C SER A 428 -19.78 3.29 5.51
N PRO A 429 -20.48 4.37 5.13
CA PRO A 429 -21.40 5.09 6.02
C PRO A 429 -22.60 4.25 6.50
N HIS A 430 -23.00 3.24 5.74
CA HIS A 430 -24.12 2.34 6.08
C HIS A 430 -23.87 1.51 7.35
N THR A 431 -22.61 1.33 7.74
CA THR A 431 -22.24 0.66 9.01
C THR A 431 -22.57 1.47 10.26
N GLY A 432 -23.04 2.72 10.11
CA GLY A 432 -23.22 3.68 11.20
C GLY A 432 -21.96 4.49 11.52
N GLY A 433 -20.81 4.15 10.92
CA GLY A 433 -19.57 4.92 11.00
C GLY A 433 -18.96 5.00 12.40
N LEU A 434 -18.09 6.00 12.62
CA LEU A 434 -17.38 6.16 13.89
C LEU A 434 -18.30 6.44 15.08
N ASP A 435 -19.46 7.06 14.86
CA ASP A 435 -20.43 7.33 15.92
C ASP A 435 -21.09 6.06 16.46
N ALA A 436 -21.35 5.08 15.60
CA ALA A 436 -21.77 3.75 16.02
C ALA A 436 -20.71 3.08 16.90
N ILE A 437 -19.43 3.18 16.50
CA ILE A 437 -18.32 2.64 17.29
C ILE A 437 -18.22 3.33 18.66
N LYS A 438 -18.38 4.67 18.74
CA LYS A 438 -18.39 5.39 20.03
C LYS A 438 -19.50 4.87 20.96
N ARG A 439 -20.71 4.64 20.44
CA ARG A 439 -21.85 4.14 21.24
C ARG A 439 -21.65 2.69 21.67
N LEU A 440 -21.19 1.82 20.77
CA LEU A 440 -20.85 0.43 21.08
C LEU A 440 -19.74 0.33 22.12
N ALA A 441 -18.70 1.15 21.99
CA ALA A 441 -17.59 1.20 22.96
C ALA A 441 -18.05 1.57 24.38
N ASN A 442 -19.07 2.42 24.50
CA ASN A 442 -19.69 2.76 25.79
C ASN A 442 -20.63 1.65 26.30
N LYS A 443 -21.40 1.00 25.43
CA LYS A 443 -22.31 -0.12 25.78
C LYS A 443 -21.50 -1.36 26.22
N TYR A 444 -20.37 -1.61 25.56
CA TYR A 444 -19.51 -2.78 25.73
C TYR A 444 -18.07 -2.38 26.07
N PRO A 445 -17.82 -1.89 27.29
CA PRO A 445 -16.55 -1.26 27.69
C PRO A 445 -15.36 -2.21 27.77
N ASN A 446 -15.59 -3.53 27.80
CA ASN A 446 -14.53 -4.53 27.88
C ASN A 446 -14.04 -5.02 26.52
N VAL A 447 -14.83 -4.81 25.45
CA VAL A 447 -14.37 -5.06 24.08
C VAL A 447 -13.31 -4.03 23.70
N SER A 448 -12.23 -4.47 23.05
CA SER A 448 -11.26 -3.56 22.45
C SER A 448 -11.64 -3.33 20.97
N TRP A 449 -12.01 -2.11 20.60
CA TRP A 449 -12.51 -1.78 19.28
C TRP A 449 -11.40 -1.21 18.41
N LEU A 450 -11.03 -1.92 17.35
CA LEU A 450 -9.98 -1.51 16.41
C LEU A 450 -10.66 -0.92 15.17
N ILE A 451 -10.44 0.36 14.89
CA ILE A 451 -10.93 0.99 13.66
C ILE A 451 -9.93 0.67 12.54
N ALA A 452 -10.37 -0.12 11.56
CA ALA A 452 -9.55 -0.46 10.41
C ALA A 452 -9.25 0.76 9.53
N HIS A 453 -8.09 0.74 8.89
CA HIS A 453 -7.66 1.77 7.92
C HIS A 453 -7.58 3.19 8.51
N SER A 454 -7.28 3.30 9.81
CA SER A 454 -7.28 4.58 10.53
C SER A 454 -6.30 5.61 9.97
N ALA A 455 -5.26 5.18 9.26
CA ALA A 455 -4.26 6.04 8.63
C ALA A 455 -4.49 6.28 7.11
N ALA A 456 -5.68 5.94 6.58
CA ALA A 456 -5.98 5.95 5.14
C ALA A 456 -6.03 7.36 4.49
N SER A 457 -6.24 8.41 5.28
CA SER A 457 -6.12 9.81 4.85
C SER A 457 -5.99 10.73 6.06
N TYR A 458 -5.44 11.93 5.87
CA TYR A 458 -5.35 12.93 6.94
C TYR A 458 -6.72 13.35 7.47
N LYS A 459 -7.71 13.54 6.58
CA LYS A 459 -9.08 13.87 6.98
C LYS A 459 -9.67 12.78 7.88
N TYR A 460 -9.53 11.51 7.48
CA TYR A 460 -10.05 10.41 8.27
C TYR A 460 -9.30 10.23 9.61
N ILE A 461 -7.99 10.54 9.64
CA ILE A 461 -7.23 10.59 10.89
C ILE A 461 -7.84 11.60 11.87
N ASP A 462 -8.27 12.79 11.41
CA ASP A 462 -8.90 13.77 12.30
C ASP A 462 -10.18 13.20 12.94
N GLU A 463 -11.02 12.53 12.14
CA GLU A 463 -12.27 11.90 12.58
C GLU A 463 -12.01 10.73 13.56
N VAL A 464 -11.03 9.88 13.25
CA VAL A 464 -10.61 8.75 14.10
C VAL A 464 -10.01 9.26 15.42
N ALA A 465 -9.18 10.31 15.38
CA ALA A 465 -8.57 10.88 16.56
C ALA A 465 -9.62 11.45 17.53
N GLU A 466 -10.67 12.10 17.02
CA GLU A 466 -11.79 12.55 17.83
C GLU A 466 -12.50 11.37 18.53
N CYS A 467 -12.73 10.27 17.80
CA CYS A 467 -13.32 9.05 18.33
C CYS A 467 -12.47 8.41 19.44
N ILE A 468 -11.17 8.29 19.22
CA ILE A 468 -10.27 7.65 20.19
C ILE A 468 -10.11 8.54 21.43
N ASN A 469 -9.96 9.86 21.27
CA ASN A 469 -9.81 10.77 22.39
C ASN A 469 -11.07 10.89 23.27
N SER A 470 -12.24 10.49 22.75
CA SER A 470 -13.51 10.46 23.51
C SER A 470 -13.83 9.09 24.12
N THR A 471 -12.98 8.07 23.94
CA THR A 471 -13.25 6.70 24.37
C THR A 471 -12.04 6.03 25.03
N LYS A 472 -12.26 5.00 25.87
CA LYS A 472 -11.18 4.32 26.60
C LYS A 472 -10.64 3.07 25.89
N ASN A 473 -11.50 2.41 25.13
CA ASN A 473 -11.30 1.07 24.58
C ASN A 473 -11.37 1.04 23.05
N VAL A 474 -11.28 2.19 22.37
CA VAL A 474 -11.10 2.29 20.92
C VAL A 474 -9.63 2.53 20.59
N PHE A 475 -9.19 1.96 19.48
CA PHE A 475 -7.82 1.94 18.98
C PHE A 475 -7.83 2.11 17.46
N ALA A 476 -6.75 2.68 16.92
CA ALA A 476 -6.55 2.87 15.50
C ALA A 476 -5.74 1.70 14.93
N GLU A 477 -6.34 0.86 14.08
CA GLU A 477 -5.60 -0.12 13.30
C GLU A 477 -5.14 0.51 11.98
N ILE A 478 -3.85 0.33 11.67
CA ILE A 478 -3.18 1.00 10.56
C ILE A 478 -2.81 0.01 9.44
N THR A 479 -3.69 -0.11 8.45
CA THR A 479 -3.34 -0.69 7.15
C THR A 479 -4.04 0.08 6.06
N PHE A 480 -3.33 0.39 4.98
CA PHE A 480 -3.97 0.94 3.78
C PHE A 480 -3.05 0.85 2.57
N THR A 481 -3.60 0.46 1.41
CA THR A 481 -2.81 0.31 0.16
C THR A 481 -2.05 1.59 -0.19
N ASN A 482 -2.67 2.78 -0.07
CA ASN A 482 -2.01 4.02 -0.45
C ASN A 482 -0.85 4.42 0.47
N VAL A 483 -0.72 3.82 1.67
CA VAL A 483 0.33 4.15 2.67
C VAL A 483 0.66 5.65 2.76
N PRO A 484 -0.32 6.55 3.04
CA PRO A 484 -0.09 8.00 2.93
C PRO A 484 1.14 8.49 3.70
N SER A 485 1.96 9.33 3.05
CA SER A 485 3.21 9.83 3.64
C SER A 485 2.93 10.58 4.95
N ARG A 486 3.70 10.26 6.01
CA ARG A 486 3.64 10.84 7.36
C ARG A 486 2.32 10.71 8.10
N SER A 487 1.38 9.90 7.62
CA SER A 487 0.07 9.83 8.24
C SER A 487 0.10 9.06 9.57
N ILE A 488 0.98 8.07 9.74
CA ILE A 488 1.18 7.38 11.03
C ILE A 488 1.77 8.36 12.05
N LYS A 489 2.76 9.16 11.65
CA LYS A 489 3.32 10.23 12.52
C LYS A 489 2.25 11.23 12.93
N TYR A 490 1.42 11.68 11.98
CA TYR A 490 0.32 12.61 12.27
C TYR A 490 -0.71 12.00 13.23
N LEU A 491 -1.11 10.75 13.01
CA LEU A 491 -1.99 10.02 13.92
C LEU A 491 -1.37 9.91 15.33
N ASN A 492 -0.11 9.51 15.43
CA ASN A 492 0.62 9.43 16.70
C ASN A 492 0.65 10.76 17.45
N ASP A 493 0.83 11.88 16.75
CA ASP A 493 0.84 13.20 17.37
C ASP A 493 -0.52 13.61 17.97
N LEU A 494 -1.63 13.02 17.47
CA LEU A 494 -2.99 13.33 17.92
C LEU A 494 -3.50 12.40 19.04
N ILE A 495 -3.10 11.13 19.05
CA ILE A 495 -3.65 10.12 19.97
C ILE A 495 -2.61 9.35 20.79
N GLY A 496 -1.31 9.57 20.54
CA GLY A 496 -0.22 8.80 21.13
C GLY A 496 -0.04 7.41 20.52
N ASP A 497 1.14 6.82 20.76
CA ASP A 497 1.52 5.53 20.20
C ASP A 497 0.73 4.36 20.83
N GLU A 498 0.35 4.44 22.11
CA GLU A 498 -0.37 3.38 22.84
C GLU A 498 -1.74 3.02 22.25
N LYS A 499 -2.27 3.87 21.36
CA LYS A 499 -3.58 3.71 20.72
C LYS A 499 -3.52 3.27 19.27
N ILE A 500 -2.33 3.00 18.74
CA ILE A 500 -2.12 2.61 17.35
C ILE A 500 -1.71 1.13 17.29
N ILE A 501 -2.35 0.39 16.40
CA ILE A 501 -2.23 -1.06 16.24
C ILE A 501 -1.79 -1.38 14.81
N PHE A 502 -0.71 -2.14 14.67
CA PHE A 502 -0.25 -2.62 13.38
C PHE A 502 -1.19 -3.66 12.76
N GLY A 503 -1.39 -3.56 11.45
CA GLY A 503 -2.07 -4.57 10.64
C GLY A 503 -1.63 -4.48 9.18
N THR A 504 -1.88 -5.51 8.38
CA THR A 504 -1.36 -5.56 6.99
C THR A 504 -2.42 -5.70 5.92
N ASP A 505 -3.57 -6.28 6.24
CA ASP A 505 -4.63 -6.61 5.29
C ASP A 505 -4.18 -7.58 4.18
N GLN A 506 -3.12 -8.36 4.46
CA GLN A 506 -2.58 -9.39 3.55
C GLN A 506 -3.57 -10.55 3.37
N PRO A 507 -3.48 -11.40 2.32
CA PRO A 507 -2.54 -11.39 1.20
C PRO A 507 -3.14 -10.74 -0.07
N MET A 508 -4.19 -9.92 0.04
CA MET A 508 -4.60 -9.11 -1.13
C MET A 508 -3.50 -8.10 -1.51
N ARG A 509 -2.76 -7.66 -0.49
CA ARG A 509 -1.54 -6.87 -0.61
C ARG A 509 -0.40 -7.52 0.16
N ASP A 510 0.83 -7.12 -0.17
CA ASP A 510 2.03 -7.63 0.48
C ASP A 510 2.28 -6.92 1.83
N PRO A 511 2.52 -7.66 2.93
CA PRO A 511 2.70 -7.06 4.25
C PRO A 511 4.01 -6.30 4.41
N ARG A 512 5.03 -6.54 3.56
CA ARG A 512 6.34 -5.86 3.65
C ARG A 512 6.19 -4.34 3.56
N GLN A 513 5.26 -3.88 2.73
CA GLN A 513 5.01 -2.45 2.54
C GLN A 513 4.34 -1.81 3.76
N GLN A 514 3.39 -2.52 4.39
CA GLN A 514 2.74 -2.05 5.61
C GLN A 514 3.75 -2.02 6.77
N LEU A 515 4.61 -3.03 6.88
CA LEU A 515 5.71 -3.05 7.83
C LEU A 515 6.69 -1.88 7.60
N GLY A 516 7.10 -1.67 6.35
CA GLY A 516 7.96 -0.56 5.94
C GLY A 516 7.37 0.83 6.23
N TRP A 517 6.04 0.95 6.17
CA TRP A 517 5.33 2.18 6.50
C TRP A 517 5.57 2.60 7.96
N VAL A 518 5.63 1.64 8.88
CA VAL A 518 5.93 1.89 10.30
C VAL A 518 7.43 2.00 10.58
N ILE A 519 8.24 1.10 10.00
CA ILE A 519 9.69 1.03 10.27
C ILE A 519 10.39 2.35 9.95
N TRP A 520 10.11 2.88 8.78
CA TRP A 520 10.80 4.06 8.27
C TRP A 520 10.17 5.37 8.72
N GLU A 521 9.03 5.35 9.41
CA GLU A 521 8.39 6.57 9.92
C GLU A 521 9.28 7.28 10.96
N ASP A 522 9.09 8.60 11.10
CA ASP A 522 9.76 9.43 12.11
C ASP A 522 9.12 9.22 13.50
N LEU A 523 9.36 8.04 14.03
CA LEU A 523 8.93 7.60 15.35
C LEU A 523 10.15 7.24 16.19
N SER A 524 10.04 7.46 17.50
CA SER A 524 10.99 6.91 18.46
C SER A 524 11.02 5.38 18.37
N ILE A 525 12.14 4.76 18.73
CA ILE A 525 12.26 3.29 18.78
C ILE A 525 11.13 2.70 19.63
N LYS A 526 10.86 3.30 20.80
CA LYS A 526 9.81 2.81 21.70
C LYS A 526 8.41 2.87 21.08
N SER A 527 8.09 3.97 20.40
CA SER A 527 6.81 4.13 19.73
C SER A 527 6.64 3.14 18.59
N ARG A 528 7.71 2.85 17.85
CA ARG A 528 7.71 1.81 16.82
C ARG A 528 7.44 0.42 17.40
N GLU A 529 8.13 0.02 18.46
CA GLU A 529 7.88 -1.26 19.15
C GLU A 529 6.45 -1.36 19.69
N ASN A 530 5.92 -0.25 20.22
CA ASN A 530 4.55 -0.19 20.73
C ASN A 530 3.53 -0.49 19.62
N ILE A 531 3.66 0.22 18.49
CA ILE A 531 2.77 0.09 17.34
C ILE A 531 2.87 -1.31 16.72
N LEU A 532 4.09 -1.81 16.52
CA LEU A 532 4.35 -3.08 15.83
C LEU A 532 3.85 -4.31 16.59
N GLY A 533 3.89 -4.31 17.93
CA GLY A 533 3.52 -5.51 18.68
C GLY A 533 3.02 -5.26 20.10
N ASN A 534 3.65 -4.39 20.89
CA ASN A 534 3.35 -4.32 22.33
C ASN A 534 1.89 -3.92 22.60
N ASN A 535 1.31 -3.03 21.79
CA ASN A 535 -0.06 -2.58 22.00
C ASN A 535 -1.09 -3.69 21.76
N PHE A 536 -0.95 -4.43 20.65
CA PHE A 536 -1.87 -5.52 20.37
C PHE A 536 -1.65 -6.70 21.34
N GLN A 537 -0.40 -6.96 21.73
CA GLN A 537 -0.09 -7.94 22.79
C GLN A 537 -0.82 -7.62 24.11
N LYS A 538 -0.87 -6.34 24.51
CA LYS A 538 -1.65 -5.90 25.69
C LYS A 538 -3.15 -6.18 25.52
N ILE A 539 -3.71 -5.95 24.32
CA ILE A 539 -5.12 -6.23 24.03
C ILE A 539 -5.42 -7.71 24.19
N ILE A 540 -4.68 -8.58 23.49
CA ILE A 540 -4.96 -10.02 23.49
C ILE A 540 -4.66 -10.69 24.83
N SER A 541 -3.73 -10.14 25.64
CA SER A 541 -3.44 -10.66 26.99
C SER A 541 -4.60 -10.50 27.98
N ARG A 542 -5.56 -9.62 27.68
CA ARG A 542 -6.75 -9.40 28.51
C ARG A 542 -7.87 -10.41 28.23
N VAL A 543 -7.79 -11.16 27.14
CA VAL A 543 -8.82 -12.11 26.69
C VAL A 543 -9.01 -13.20 27.75
N LYS A 544 -10.27 -13.46 28.09
CA LYS A 544 -10.68 -14.43 29.13
C LYS A 544 -11.46 -15.57 28.49
N LEU A 545 -10.75 -16.57 27.96
CA LEU A 545 -11.36 -17.79 27.45
C LEU A 545 -10.93 -19.00 28.31
N PRO A 546 -11.70 -20.10 28.30
CA PRO A 546 -11.26 -21.36 28.89
C PRO A 546 -9.88 -21.76 28.33
N LYS A 547 -9.01 -22.34 29.15
CA LYS A 547 -7.76 -22.92 28.63
C LYS A 547 -8.11 -24.06 27.69
N ASN A 548 -7.77 -23.91 26.41
CA ASN A 548 -7.97 -24.92 25.39
C ASN A 548 -7.22 -26.21 25.77
N ASN A 549 -7.95 -27.31 25.96
CA ASN A 549 -7.40 -28.64 26.26
C ASN A 549 -7.04 -29.45 24.99
N TYR A 550 -6.59 -28.80 23.91
CA TYR A 550 -6.15 -29.52 22.72
C TYR A 550 -4.73 -30.05 22.89
N LYS A 551 -4.62 -31.33 23.24
CA LYS A 551 -3.41 -32.14 23.06
C LYS A 551 -3.13 -32.33 21.57
#